data_AF-A0A1D2YXK4-F1
#
_entry.id   AF-A0A1D2YXK4-F1
#
_cell.length_a   1.000
_cell.length_b   1.000
_cell.length_c   1.000
_cell.angle_alpha   90.00
_cell.angle_beta   90.00
_cell.angle_gamma   90.00
#
_symmetry.space_group_name_H-M   'P 1'
#
loop_
_entity.id
_entity.type
_entity.pdbx_description
1 polymer ?
#
loop_
_entity_poly.entity_id
_entity_poly.type
_entity_poly.pdbx_seq_one_letter_code
_entity_poly.pdbx_strand_id
1 'polypeptide(L)' 'MENELRDSLLTDIENLRNQLHEKVNDKKITNHEVFLDQEVFKISAQLDKLIVKYMSLKKID' A
#
# COMPACT_ATOMS: atom_id res chain seq x y z
N MET A 1 -8.15 9.94 19.48
CA MET A 1 -7.89 10.70 18.24
C MET A 1 -6.65 10.22 17.50
N GLU A 2 -5.42 10.32 18.03
CA GLU A 2 -4.22 9.84 17.30
C GLU A 2 -4.18 8.32 17.09
N ASN A 3 -4.56 7.54 18.10
CA ASN A 3 -4.65 6.08 17.95
C ASN A 3 -5.73 5.66 16.95
N GLU A 4 -6.88 6.34 16.92
CA GLU A 4 -7.94 6.07 15.93
C GLU A 4 -7.50 6.40 14.50
N LEU A 5 -6.78 7.50 14.31
CA LEU A 5 -6.18 7.86 13.02
C LEU A 5 -5.12 6.84 12.59
N ARG A 6 -4.33 6.35 13.54
CA ARG A 6 -3.28 5.36 13.31
C ARG A 6 -3.86 4.01 12.91
N ASP A 7 -4.89 3.54 13.60
CA ASP A 7 -5.58 2.28 13.33
C ASP A 7 -6.33 2.34 11.98
N SER A 8 -6.94 3.49 11.68
CA SER A 8 -7.53 3.74 10.35
C SER A 8 -6.48 3.66 9.24
N LEU A 9 -5.31 4.28 9.42
CA LEU A 9 -4.22 4.23 8.44
C LEU A 9 -3.67 2.82 8.25
N LEU A 10 -3.54 2.03 9.32
CA LEU A 10 -3.15 0.63 9.23
C LEU A 10 -4.18 -0.17 8.42
N THR A 11 -5.46 0.03 8.70
CA THR A 11 -6.55 -0.64 7.97
C THR A 11 -6.49 -0.31 6.47
N ASP A 12 -6.28 0.97 6.12
CA ASP A 12 -6.15 1.38 4.72
C ASP A 12 -4.92 0.79 4.03
N ILE A 13 -3.79 0.73 4.74
CA ILE A 13 -2.55 0.09 4.27
C ILE A 13 -2.78 -1.40 3.98
N GLU A 14 -3.43 -2.12 4.91
CA GLU A 14 -3.69 -3.55 4.73
C GLU A 14 -4.66 -3.83 3.59
N ASN A 15 -5.70 -3.00 3.43
CA ASN A 15 -6.64 -3.11 2.32
C ASN A 15 -5.95 -2.90 0.97
N LEU A 16 -5.11 -1.88 0.83
CA LEU A 16 -4.35 -1.63 -0.40
C LEU A 16 -3.30 -2.71 -0.67
N ARG A 17 -2.64 -3.23 0.38
CA ARG A 17 -1.72 -4.37 0.28
C ARG A 17 -2.43 -5.60 -0.28
N ASN A 18 -3.63 -5.91 0.22
CA ASN A 18 -4.41 -7.05 -0.25
C ASN A 18 -4.86 -6.87 -1.70
N GLN A 19 -5.33 -5.69 -2.08
CA GLN A 19 -5.67 -5.39 -3.49
C GLN A 19 -4.47 -5.50 -4.43
N LEU A 20 -3.29 -5.04 -3.98
CA LEU A 20 -2.06 -5.18 -4.74
C LEU A 20 -1.70 -6.66 -4.90
N HIS A 21 -1.77 -7.43 -3.82
CA HIS A 21 -1.53 -8.87 -3.85
C HIS A 21 -2.46 -9.58 -4.82
N GLU A 22 -3.77 -9.35 -4.74
CA GLU A 22 -4.76 -9.94 -5.66
C GLU A 22 -4.43 -9.64 -7.12
N LYS A 23 -4.08 -8.39 -7.45
CA LYS A 23 -3.73 -7.99 -8.83
C LYS A 23 -2.44 -8.60 -9.35
N VAL A 24 -1.47 -8.88 -8.47
CA VAL A 24 -0.21 -9.50 -8.87
C VAL A 24 -0.22 -11.03 -8.72
N ASN A 25 -1.20 -11.61 -7.99
CA ASN A 25 -1.26 -13.06 -7.70
C ASN A 25 -1.43 -13.90 -8.97
N ASP A 26 -2.15 -13.37 -9.96
CA ASP A 26 -2.37 -14.04 -11.25
C ASP A 26 -1.19 -13.89 -12.22
N LYS A 27 -0.22 -13.03 -11.93
CA LYS A 27 0.93 -12.79 -12.80
C LYS A 27 2.18 -13.38 -12.19
N LYS A 28 2.78 -14.39 -12.85
CA LYS A 28 4.11 -14.89 -12.46
C LYS A 28 5.09 -13.70 -12.40
N ILE A 29 5.67 -13.45 -11.22
CA ILE A 29 6.59 -12.32 -10.92
C ILE A 29 7.80 -12.26 -11.88
N THR A 30 8.05 -13.33 -12.64
CA THR A 30 9.08 -13.39 -13.69
C THR A 30 8.86 -12.42 -14.85
N ASN A 31 7.64 -11.93 -15.06
CA ASN A 31 7.34 -11.06 -16.19
C ASN A 31 7.42 -9.59 -15.75
N HIS A 32 8.32 -8.83 -16.39
CA HIS A 32 8.40 -7.36 -16.27
C HIS A 32 7.05 -6.65 -16.55
N GLU A 33 6.08 -7.36 -17.14
CA GLU A 33 4.71 -6.92 -17.39
C GLU A 33 3.91 -6.55 -16.12
N VAL A 34 4.26 -7.12 -14.96
CA VAL A 34 3.61 -6.74 -13.69
C VAL A 34 3.92 -5.29 -13.31
N PHE A 35 5.16 -4.85 -13.57
CA PHE A 35 5.61 -3.49 -13.28
C PHE A 35 5.14 -2.46 -14.32
N LEU A 36 4.72 -2.92 -15.50
CA LEU A 36 4.14 -2.07 -16.55
C LEU A 36 2.63 -1.88 -16.40
N ASP A 37 2.01 -2.62 -15.50
CA ASP A 37 0.60 -2.48 -15.18
C ASP A 37 0.36 -1.14 -14.44
N GLN A 38 -0.32 -0.22 -15.12
CA GLN A 38 -0.60 1.11 -14.60
C GLN A 38 -1.45 1.08 -13.32
N GLU A 39 -2.28 0.05 -13.12
CA GLU A 39 -3.08 -0.08 -11.91
C GLU A 39 -2.23 -0.55 -10.74
N VAL A 40 -1.36 -1.55 -10.96
CA VAL A 40 -0.37 -2.00 -9.97
C VAL A 40 0.51 -0.84 -9.53
N PHE A 41 0.98 -0.02 -10.49
CA PHE A 41 1.77 1.18 -10.19
C PHE A 41 1.00 2.23 -9.39
N LYS A 42 -0.28 2.48 -9.73
CA LYS A 42 -1.09 3.45 -8.98
C LYS A 42 -1.32 2.99 -7.54
N ILE A 43 -1.61 1.71 -7.35
CA ILE A 43 -1.85 1.11 -6.03
C ILE A 43 -0.57 1.12 -5.20
N SER A 44 0.58 0.74 -5.78
CA SER A 44 1.87 0.80 -5.07
C SER A 44 2.22 2.24 -4.65
N ALA A 45 2.03 3.23 -5.53
CA ALA A 45 2.28 4.64 -5.20
C ALA A 45 1.34 5.16 -4.11
N GLN A 46 0.10 4.69 -4.06
CA GLN A 46 -0.85 5.04 -2.98
C GLN A 46 -0.45 4.37 -1.65
N LEU A 47 -0.04 3.11 -1.69
CA LEU A 47 0.44 2.36 -0.54
C LEU A 47 1.67 3.05 0.08
N ASP A 48 2.64 3.44 -0.74
CA ASP A 48 3.84 4.16 -0.29
C ASP A 48 3.49 5.48 0.42
N LYS A 49 2.53 6.25 -0.12
CA LYS A 49 2.07 7.50 0.51
C LYS A 49 1.47 7.25 1.90
N LEU A 50 0.66 6.20 2.04
CA LEU A 50 0.05 5.86 3.32
C LEU A 50 1.09 5.37 4.33
N ILE A 51 2.05 4.55 3.90
CA ILE A 51 3.15 4.08 4.76
C ILE A 51 3.99 5.28 5.24
N VAL A 52 4.35 6.21 4.36
CA VAL A 52 5.08 7.43 4.75
C VAL A 52 4.26 8.26 5.75
N LYS A 53 2.96 8.44 5.51
CA LYS A 53 2.07 9.15 6.43
C LYS A 53 2.02 8.45 7.79
N TYR A 54 1.84 7.14 7.82
CA TYR A 54 1.86 6.34 9.05
C TYR A 54 3.19 6.45 9.81
N MET A 55 4.32 6.34 9.11
CA MET A 55 5.65 6.51 9.71
C MET A 55 5.88 7.92 10.24
N SER A 56 5.33 8.95 9.59
CA SER A 56 5.46 10.34 10.04
C SER A 56 4.72 10.60 11.36
N LEU A 57 3.60 9.90 11.61
CA LEU A 57 2.92 9.93 12.90
C LEU A 57 3.74 9.28 14.01
N LYS A 58 4.53 8.25 13.69
CA LYS A 58 5.43 7.56 14.64
C LYS A 58 6.65 8.40 15.05
N LYS A 59 7.01 9.45 14.31
CA LYS A 59 8.16 10.33 14.64
C LYS A 59 7.84 11.43 15.67
N ILE A 60 6.58 11.52 16.10
CA ILE A 60 6.10 12.54 17.04
C ILE A 60 6.12 12.01 18.50
N ASP A 61 6.50 10.75 18.72
CA ASP A 61 6.83 10.19 20.05
C ASP A 61 8.30 10.38 20.42
#